data_AF-A0A4Q8M4N9-F1
#
_entry.id   AF-A0A4Q8M4N9-F1
#
_cell.length_a   1.000
_cell.length_b   1.000
_cell.length_c   1.000
_cell.angle_alpha   90.00
_cell.angle_beta   90.00
_cell.angle_gamma   90.00
#
_symmetry.space_group_name_H-M   'P 1'
#
loop_
_entity.id
_entity.type
_entity.pdbx_description
1 polymer ?
#
loop_
_entity_poly.entity_id
_entity_poly.type
_entity_poly.pdbx_seq_one_letter_code
_entity_poly.pdbx_strand_id
1 'polypeptide(L)'
;MPIMKTSSATCRYIGNRSLWFMFALWCACVGVPAHAQTVEYIHTDALGSPIAVTNANQQVIERSEYAPYGDLLNRPDTDGPGYTGHVLDAATGMNYMQQRYYDPSIGRFLSVDPVTALEKPITNFTRYVYALNSPYKFTDPDGREIRISGSQEYKKMVALDIGAIKAGTGGAALVNRLEKSEHVITIQETVQENKTAPSSWDAQVPGRGSDAKVLFDTNSLLGGTDTEGRRARPPYVGLAHEFGHAEEMINGVWKTNNDAPPGGTPPSEVYSMKVENMVRREHGLPERASYYEKDERNEP
;
A
#
# COMPACT_ATOMS: atom_id res chain seq x y z
N MET A 1 -14.73 -1.75 6.04
CA MET A 1 -14.41 -3.04 6.71
C MET A 1 -14.30 -2.76 8.20
N PRO A 2 -15.04 -3.46 9.07
CA PRO A 2 -15.02 -3.19 10.51
C PRO A 2 -13.71 -3.70 11.13
N ILE A 3 -13.02 -2.84 11.87
CA ILE A 3 -11.83 -3.20 12.65
C ILE A 3 -12.29 -3.47 14.08
N MET A 4 -12.15 -4.72 14.52
CA MET A 4 -12.50 -5.19 15.86
C MET A 4 -11.34 -4.88 16.81
N LYS A 5 -11.55 -4.05 17.84
CA LYS A 5 -10.59 -3.87 18.95
C LYS A 5 -10.99 -4.81 20.10
N THR A 6 -10.07 -5.65 20.55
CA THR A 6 -10.25 -6.49 21.76
C THR A 6 -9.23 -6.09 22.82
N SER A 7 -9.67 -5.75 24.04
CA SER A 7 -8.79 -5.61 25.21
C SER A 7 -9.02 -6.79 26.16
N SER A 8 -7.94 -7.35 26.69
CA SER A 8 -7.94 -8.48 27.63
C SER A 8 -7.49 -8.00 29.00
N ALA A 9 -8.37 -8.06 30.00
CA ALA A 9 -8.03 -7.84 31.40
C ALA A 9 -7.72 -9.18 32.09
N THR A 10 -6.46 -9.40 32.49
CA THR A 10 -6.05 -10.57 33.29
C THR A 10 -6.26 -10.31 34.78
N CYS A 11 -7.17 -11.05 35.41
CA CYS A 11 -7.35 -11.07 36.87
C CYS A 11 -6.33 -12.05 37.49
N ARG A 12 -5.44 -11.56 38.37
CA ARG A 12 -4.52 -12.39 39.17
C ARG A 12 -5.21 -12.82 40.46
N TYR A 13 -5.43 -14.13 40.63
CA TYR A 13 -5.90 -14.72 41.89
C TYR A 13 -4.70 -15.04 42.80
N ILE A 14 -4.68 -14.48 44.01
CA ILE A 14 -3.70 -14.81 45.05
C ILE A 14 -4.26 -16.00 45.84
N GLY A 15 -3.69 -17.19 45.64
CA GLY A 15 -4.12 -18.42 46.33
C GLY A 15 -3.26 -18.74 47.55
N ASN A 16 -3.86 -18.72 48.74
CA ASN A 16 -3.26 -19.30 49.94
C ASN A 16 -3.50 -20.83 49.95
N ARG A 17 -2.44 -21.59 50.26
CA ARG A 17 -2.39 -23.05 50.18
C ARG A 17 -3.18 -23.68 51.33
N SER A 18 -4.19 -24.49 51.04
CA SER A 18 -4.53 -25.73 51.78
C SER A 18 -5.82 -26.36 51.24
N LEU A 19 -5.86 -27.70 51.27
CA LEU A 19 -6.96 -28.61 50.87
C LEU A 19 -7.09 -28.91 49.36
N TRP A 20 -6.16 -29.74 48.90
CA TRP A 20 -6.42 -30.78 47.91
C TRP A 20 -7.26 -31.89 48.56
N PHE A 21 -8.43 -32.21 48.01
CA PHE A 21 -9.17 -33.49 48.05
C PHE A 21 -10.68 -33.22 47.98
N MET A 22 -11.22 -32.98 46.78
CA MET A 22 -12.62 -33.30 46.34
C MET A 22 -12.91 -32.81 44.91
N PHE A 23 -11.91 -32.76 44.02
CA PHE A 23 -12.03 -32.24 42.65
C PHE A 23 -12.14 -33.38 41.63
N ALA A 24 -13.24 -34.14 41.62
CA ALA A 24 -13.45 -35.16 40.59
C ALA A 24 -14.92 -35.51 40.30
N LEU A 25 -15.88 -34.59 40.46
CA LEU A 25 -17.20 -34.76 39.83
C LEU A 25 -18.07 -33.48 39.82
N TRP A 26 -17.50 -32.31 39.52
CA TRP A 26 -18.30 -31.11 39.22
C TRP A 26 -17.52 -30.19 38.29
N CYS A 27 -17.37 -30.60 37.04
CA CYS A 27 -16.71 -29.81 36.00
C CYS A 27 -17.41 -29.98 34.66
N ALA A 28 -18.75 -29.88 34.65
CA ALA A 28 -19.55 -30.02 33.44
C ALA A 28 -20.66 -28.95 33.36
N CYS A 29 -20.37 -27.71 33.77
CA CYS A 29 -21.19 -26.54 33.47
C CYS A 29 -20.49 -25.24 33.88
N VAL A 30 -19.22 -25.06 33.50
CA VAL A 30 -18.71 -23.69 33.37
C VAL A 30 -19.18 -23.21 32.00
N GLY A 31 -20.37 -22.59 31.98
CA GLY A 31 -20.78 -21.83 30.80
C GLY A 31 -19.68 -20.84 30.47
N VAL A 32 -19.11 -20.94 29.27
CA VAL A 32 -18.21 -19.91 28.75
C VAL A 32 -18.97 -18.59 28.89
N PRO A 33 -18.45 -17.56 29.60
CA PRO A 33 -19.14 -16.30 29.68
C PRO A 33 -19.36 -15.81 28.25
N ALA A 34 -20.63 -15.62 27.86
CA ALA A 34 -20.96 -15.06 26.57
C ALA A 34 -20.29 -13.69 26.49
N HIS A 35 -19.33 -13.52 25.58
CA HIS A 35 -18.75 -12.22 25.31
C HIS A 35 -19.86 -11.34 24.76
N ALA A 36 -20.27 -10.33 25.54
CA ALA A 36 -21.12 -9.27 25.03
C ALA A 36 -20.35 -8.56 23.92
N GLN A 37 -20.79 -8.74 22.67
CA GLN A 37 -20.23 -8.06 21.52
C GLN A 37 -20.94 -6.72 21.37
N THR A 38 -20.18 -5.63 21.50
CA THR A 38 -20.66 -4.28 21.18
C THR A 38 -20.33 -4.01 19.71
N VAL A 39 -21.36 -3.74 18.91
CA VAL A 39 -21.20 -3.39 17.49
C VAL A 39 -21.39 -1.89 17.33
N GLU A 40 -20.38 -1.24 16.77
CA GLU A 40 -20.38 0.18 16.45
C GLU A 40 -20.15 0.38 14.94
N TYR A 41 -20.84 1.35 14.36
CA TYR A 41 -20.74 1.70 12.96
C TYR A 41 -20.18 3.11 12.84
N ILE A 42 -19.04 3.23 12.17
CA ILE A 42 -18.36 4.50 11.93
C ILE A 42 -18.83 5.08 10.60
N HIS A 43 -19.31 6.31 10.64
CA HIS A 43 -19.70 7.10 9.48
C HIS A 43 -18.63 8.15 9.22
N THR A 44 -18.11 8.21 8.00
CA THR A 44 -16.99 9.08 7.65
C THR A 44 -17.40 10.22 6.74
N ASP A 45 -16.62 11.30 6.73
CA ASP A 45 -16.66 12.32 5.69
C ASP A 45 -16.04 11.83 4.36
N ALA A 46 -15.94 12.74 3.38
CA ALA A 46 -15.35 12.44 2.08
C ALA A 46 -13.84 12.13 2.12
N LEU A 47 -13.13 12.56 3.17
CA LEU A 47 -11.71 12.30 3.38
C LEU A 47 -11.46 11.03 4.21
N GLY A 48 -12.53 10.40 4.73
CA GLY A 48 -12.44 9.22 5.59
C GLY A 48 -12.39 9.52 7.09
N SER A 49 -12.54 10.77 7.51
CA SER A 49 -12.56 11.14 8.94
C SER A 49 -13.87 10.70 9.60
N PRO A 50 -13.85 10.02 10.77
CA PRO A 50 -15.05 9.65 11.50
C PRO A 50 -15.88 10.86 11.99
N ILE A 51 -17.06 11.09 11.44
CA ILE A 51 -17.94 12.22 11.83
C ILE A 51 -19.10 11.80 12.73
N ALA A 52 -19.47 10.52 12.72
CA ALA A 52 -20.47 9.98 13.63
C ALA A 52 -20.23 8.50 13.90
N VAL A 53 -20.60 8.04 15.09
CA VAL A 53 -20.65 6.61 15.43
C VAL A 53 -22.07 6.26 15.86
N THR A 54 -22.61 5.15 15.34
CA THR A 54 -23.92 4.62 15.75
C THR A 54 -23.81 3.23 16.34
N ASN A 55 -24.66 2.91 17.31
CA ASN A 55 -24.76 1.55 17.87
C ASN A 55 -25.61 0.61 16.98
N ALA A 56 -25.76 -0.65 17.39
CA ALA A 56 -26.61 -1.66 16.74
C ALA A 56 -28.07 -1.25 16.53
N ASN A 57 -28.59 -0.34 17.37
CA ASN A 57 -29.95 0.19 17.28
C ASN A 57 -30.04 1.47 16.42
N GLN A 58 -28.98 1.79 15.67
CA GLN A 58 -28.87 2.97 14.80
C GLN A 58 -28.95 4.30 15.56
N GLN A 59 -28.72 4.29 16.87
CA GLN A 59 -28.65 5.52 17.66
C GLN A 59 -27.25 6.09 17.57
N VAL A 60 -27.15 7.40 17.36
CA VAL A 60 -25.87 8.12 17.36
C VAL A 60 -25.35 8.16 18.78
N ILE A 61 -24.19 7.53 19.00
CA ILE A 61 -23.49 7.50 20.29
C ILE A 61 -22.31 8.48 20.34
N GLU A 62 -21.85 8.95 19.18
CA GLU A 62 -20.75 9.91 19.07
C GLU A 62 -20.91 10.80 17.82
N ARG A 63 -20.49 12.07 17.94
CA ARG A 63 -20.32 12.99 16.82
C ARG A 63 -18.99 13.73 16.95
N SER A 64 -18.29 13.85 15.84
CA SER A 64 -16.99 14.52 15.78
C SER A 64 -17.03 15.63 14.73
N GLU A 65 -16.51 16.79 15.10
CA GLU A 65 -16.36 17.94 14.21
C GLU A 65 -14.87 18.29 14.10
N TYR A 66 -14.32 18.19 12.90
CA TYR A 66 -12.91 18.48 12.65
C TYR A 66 -12.74 19.87 12.03
N ALA A 67 -11.70 20.58 12.48
CA ALA A 67 -11.15 21.72 11.78
C ALA A 67 -10.56 21.28 10.42
N PRO A 68 -10.29 22.23 9.51
CA PRO A 68 -9.70 21.91 8.20
C PRO A 68 -8.41 21.10 8.27
N TYR A 69 -7.61 21.24 9.33
CA TYR A 69 -6.35 20.51 9.53
C TYR A 69 -6.48 19.33 10.50
N GLY A 70 -7.70 18.96 10.91
CA GLY A 70 -7.94 17.75 11.68
C GLY A 70 -8.03 17.91 13.19
N ASP A 71 -7.97 19.14 13.71
CA ASP A 71 -8.24 19.40 15.13
C ASP A 71 -9.69 19.05 15.46
N LEU A 72 -9.90 18.26 16.52
CA LEU A 72 -11.23 17.90 16.98
C LEU A 72 -11.80 19.04 17.83
N LEU A 73 -12.91 19.63 17.38
CA LEU A 73 -13.43 20.90 17.92
C LEU A 73 -14.47 20.74 19.02
N ASN A 74 -15.19 19.62 19.02
CA ASN A 74 -16.42 19.46 19.79
C ASN A 74 -16.33 18.43 20.92
N ARG A 75 -15.19 17.74 21.07
CA ARG A 75 -14.95 16.75 22.13
C ARG A 75 -13.44 16.50 22.34
N PRO A 76 -13.04 15.90 23.49
CA PRO A 76 -11.65 15.50 23.72
C PRO A 76 -11.20 14.38 22.78
N ASP A 77 -9.89 14.29 22.55
CA ASP A 77 -9.29 13.22 21.76
C ASP A 77 -9.50 11.84 22.41
N THR A 78 -9.70 10.83 21.55
CA THR A 78 -9.88 9.44 21.95
C THR A 78 -9.09 8.51 21.03
N ASP A 79 -8.39 7.53 21.60
CA ASP A 79 -7.54 6.61 20.83
C ASP A 79 -8.33 5.80 19.79
N GLY A 80 -7.92 5.88 18.53
CA GLY A 80 -8.57 5.12 17.46
C GLY A 80 -8.55 5.81 16.11
N PRO A 81 -9.46 5.42 15.19
CA PRO A 81 -9.60 6.10 13.92
C PRO A 81 -9.91 7.59 14.15
N GLY A 82 -9.14 8.44 13.50
CA GLY A 82 -9.18 9.89 13.60
C GLY A 82 -9.15 10.53 12.22
N TYR A 83 -8.46 11.66 12.11
CA TYR A 83 -8.52 12.50 10.92
C TYR A 83 -8.08 11.74 9.66
N THR A 84 -8.87 11.87 8.58
CA THR A 84 -8.71 11.16 7.30
C THR A 84 -8.51 9.64 7.41
N GLY A 85 -9.05 9.03 8.47
CA GLY A 85 -8.98 7.58 8.71
C GLY A 85 -7.68 7.08 9.35
N HIS A 86 -6.75 7.97 9.71
CA HIS A 86 -5.50 7.63 10.39
C HIS A 86 -5.71 7.37 11.87
N VAL A 87 -4.70 6.83 12.57
CA VAL A 87 -4.83 6.52 14.00
C VAL A 87 -4.53 7.78 14.82
N LEU A 88 -5.50 8.29 15.56
CA LEU A 88 -5.31 9.31 16.59
C LEU A 88 -4.75 8.66 17.86
N ASP A 89 -3.65 9.21 18.36
CA ASP A 89 -3.10 8.96 19.68
C ASP A 89 -3.55 10.10 20.61
N ALA A 90 -4.49 9.82 21.51
CA ALA A 90 -5.08 10.80 22.40
C ALA A 90 -4.10 11.28 23.48
N ALA A 91 -3.03 10.53 23.77
CA ALA A 91 -2.03 10.96 24.74
C ALA A 91 -1.17 12.12 24.19
N THR A 92 -1.01 12.19 22.87
CA THR A 92 -0.21 13.20 22.18
C THR A 92 -1.04 14.21 21.39
N GLY A 93 -2.30 13.89 21.08
CA GLY A 93 -3.17 14.68 20.19
C GLY A 93 -2.76 14.56 18.72
N MET A 94 -1.93 13.58 18.37
CA MET A 94 -1.32 13.46 17.05
C MET A 94 -1.94 12.30 16.27
N ASN A 95 -2.00 12.48 14.94
CA ASN A 95 -2.43 11.43 14.03
C ASN A 95 -1.19 10.68 13.51
N TYR A 96 -1.12 9.39 13.77
CA TYR A 96 -0.14 8.49 13.19
C TYR A 96 -0.58 8.09 11.77
N MET A 97 0.08 8.68 10.78
CA MET A 97 -0.18 8.46 9.35
C MET A 97 0.81 7.46 8.77
N GLN A 98 0.99 6.31 9.46
CA GLN A 98 1.89 5.20 9.13
C GLN A 98 3.40 5.53 9.19
N GLN A 99 3.86 6.49 8.41
CA GLN A 99 5.30 6.83 8.33
C GLN A 99 5.66 8.05 9.19
N ARG A 100 4.67 8.88 9.54
CA ARG A 100 4.89 10.16 10.22
C ARG A 100 3.78 10.44 11.23
N TYR A 101 4.15 11.10 12.31
CA TYR A 101 3.20 11.76 13.20
C TYR A 101 2.85 13.13 12.63
N TYR A 102 1.56 13.35 12.48
CA TYR A 102 0.96 14.60 12.05
C TYR A 102 0.32 15.31 13.24
N ASP A 103 0.69 16.57 13.43
CA ASP A 103 0.13 17.46 14.44
C ASP A 103 -1.00 18.29 13.80
N PRO A 104 -2.28 18.00 14.14
CA PRO A 104 -3.42 18.72 13.58
C PRO A 104 -3.49 20.18 14.05
N SER A 105 -2.90 20.51 15.22
CA SER A 105 -2.99 21.84 15.83
C SER A 105 -2.20 22.90 15.06
N ILE A 106 -1.11 22.47 14.42
CA ILE A 106 -0.27 23.31 13.56
C ILE A 106 -0.39 22.95 12.07
N GLY A 107 -1.09 21.86 11.75
CA GLY A 107 -1.30 21.38 10.39
C GLY A 107 -0.05 20.85 9.71
N ARG A 108 0.87 20.20 10.45
CA ARG A 108 2.19 19.77 9.95
C ARG A 108 2.64 18.42 10.47
N PHE A 109 3.52 17.76 9.72
CA PHE A 109 4.26 16.60 10.20
C PHE A 109 5.39 17.00 11.15
N LEU A 110 5.69 16.13 12.13
CA LEU A 110 6.81 16.33 13.05
C LEU A 110 8.17 15.93 12.47
N SER A 111 8.17 15.07 11.46
CA SER A 111 9.39 14.63 10.80
C SER A 111 9.46 15.18 9.38
N VAL A 112 10.70 15.41 8.95
CA VAL A 112 11.02 15.79 7.58
C VAL A 112 10.49 14.72 6.63
N ASP A 113 9.81 15.16 5.58
CA ASP A 113 9.43 14.29 4.49
C ASP A 113 10.66 13.60 3.89
N PRO A 114 10.74 12.26 3.89
CA PRO A 114 11.82 11.54 3.22
C PRO A 114 11.84 11.79 1.69
N VAL A 115 10.75 12.32 1.11
CA VAL A 115 10.72 12.86 -0.26
C VAL A 115 11.61 14.11 -0.36
N THR A 116 12.73 14.02 -1.07
CA THR A 116 13.65 15.16 -1.23
C THR A 116 13.09 16.27 -2.14
N ALA A 117 13.57 17.51 -1.95
CA ALA A 117 13.15 18.68 -2.72
C ALA A 117 13.62 18.69 -4.19
N LEU A 118 14.55 17.80 -4.55
CA LEU A 118 15.14 17.71 -5.89
C LEU A 118 14.15 17.18 -6.94
N GLU A 119 13.10 16.48 -6.52
CA GLU A 119 12.14 15.83 -7.43
C GLU A 119 10.89 16.68 -7.74
N LYS A 120 10.57 17.68 -6.91
CA LYS A 120 9.50 18.68 -7.13
C LYS A 120 9.97 20.06 -6.65
N PRO A 121 10.65 20.84 -7.49
CA PRO A 121 11.46 21.98 -7.04
C PRO A 121 10.68 23.18 -6.50
N ILE A 122 9.34 23.19 -6.51
CA ILE A 122 8.56 24.36 -6.03
C ILE A 122 7.72 24.02 -4.78
N THR A 123 7.28 22.77 -4.60
CA THR A 123 6.37 22.38 -3.48
C THR A 123 7.08 21.69 -2.31
N ASN A 124 8.28 21.15 -2.51
CA ASN A 124 8.98 20.33 -1.49
C ASN A 124 10.03 21.09 -0.66
N PHE A 125 10.16 22.41 -0.82
CA PHE A 125 10.96 23.20 0.13
C PHE A 125 10.33 23.21 1.53
N THR A 126 9.01 22.97 1.64
CA THR A 126 8.30 22.87 2.90
C THR A 126 8.07 21.40 3.29
N ARG A 127 9.15 20.72 3.69
CA ARG A 127 9.20 19.27 4.02
C ARG A 127 8.36 18.80 5.22
N TYR A 128 7.48 19.64 5.73
CA TYR A 128 6.59 19.34 6.86
C TYR A 128 5.10 19.55 6.51
N VAL A 129 4.79 19.88 5.25
CA VAL A 129 3.43 20.25 4.83
C VAL A 129 2.59 19.01 4.58
N TYR A 130 1.38 19.00 5.15
CA TYR A 130 0.33 18.05 4.83
C TYR A 130 -0.53 18.55 3.67
N ALA A 131 -0.89 17.66 2.75
CA ALA A 131 -1.89 17.92 1.70
C ALA A 131 -1.65 19.21 0.88
N LEU A 132 -0.39 19.62 0.65
CA LEU A 132 -0.03 20.88 -0.03
C LEU A 132 -0.72 22.14 0.56
N ASN A 133 -0.96 22.17 1.88
CA ASN A 133 -1.74 23.22 2.57
C ASN A 133 -3.21 23.34 2.08
N SER A 134 -3.76 22.30 1.44
CA SER A 134 -5.16 22.26 1.02
C SER A 134 -5.83 20.93 1.45
N PRO A 135 -5.98 20.73 2.77
CA PRO A 135 -6.44 19.47 3.38
C PRO A 135 -7.91 19.11 3.07
N TYR A 136 -8.71 20.06 2.58
CA TYR A 136 -10.06 19.79 2.08
C TYR A 136 -10.08 19.14 0.69
N LYS A 137 -9.01 19.35 -0.09
CA LYS A 137 -8.94 18.93 -1.49
C LYS A 137 -8.02 17.71 -1.67
N PHE A 138 -7.01 17.59 -0.82
CA PHE A 138 -6.01 16.52 -0.90
C PHE A 138 -5.92 15.82 0.45
N THR A 139 -5.77 14.50 0.41
CA THR A 139 -5.37 13.67 1.55
C THR A 139 -3.96 13.13 1.30
N ASP A 140 -3.25 12.75 2.36
CA ASP A 140 -2.00 11.99 2.27
C ASP A 140 -2.25 10.60 2.89
N PRO A 141 -2.72 9.61 2.10
CA PRO A 141 -3.25 8.34 2.62
C PRO A 141 -2.24 7.41 3.31
N ASP A 142 -0.95 7.57 3.05
CA ASP A 142 0.14 6.72 3.55
C ASP A 142 1.44 7.53 3.86
N GLY A 143 1.43 8.83 3.61
CA GLY A 143 2.62 9.67 3.74
C GLY A 143 3.54 9.64 2.52
N ARG A 144 3.24 8.84 1.47
CA ARG A 144 4.08 8.58 0.28
C ARG A 144 3.28 8.04 -0.92
N GLU A 145 3.05 8.87 -1.94
CA GLU A 145 2.40 8.46 -3.19
C GLU A 145 3.37 7.71 -4.16
N ILE A 146 2.86 6.74 -4.96
CA ILE A 146 3.52 6.32 -6.22
C ILE A 146 3.70 7.58 -7.08
N ARG A 147 4.95 8.00 -7.29
CA ARG A 147 5.23 9.31 -7.88
C ARG A 147 5.17 9.22 -9.39
N ILE A 148 4.21 9.89 -10.02
CA ILE A 148 4.18 10.02 -11.48
C ILE A 148 4.84 11.35 -11.88
N SER A 149 5.95 11.28 -12.60
CA SER A 149 6.70 12.43 -13.14
C SER A 149 6.63 12.44 -14.67
N GLY A 150 6.27 13.60 -15.23
CA GLY A 150 6.01 13.78 -16.66
C GLY A 150 4.98 14.87 -16.92
N SER A 151 4.56 14.98 -18.18
CA SER A 151 3.51 15.90 -18.63
C SER A 151 2.17 15.63 -17.92
N GLN A 152 1.27 16.63 -17.88
CA GLN A 152 -0.04 16.45 -17.25
C GLN A 152 -0.88 15.38 -17.98
N GLU A 153 -0.70 15.25 -19.29
CA GLU A 153 -1.35 14.22 -20.09
C GLU A 153 -0.80 12.83 -19.76
N TYR A 154 0.53 12.70 -19.68
CA TYR A 154 1.19 11.48 -19.23
C TYR A 154 0.67 10.99 -17.87
N LYS A 155 0.55 11.89 -16.89
CA LYS A 155 0.03 11.55 -15.57
C LYS A 155 -1.39 10.96 -15.61
N LYS A 156 -2.26 11.50 -16.46
CA LYS A 156 -3.61 10.96 -16.64
C LYS A 156 -3.58 9.58 -17.28
N MET A 157 -2.75 9.38 -18.29
CA MET A 157 -2.62 8.09 -18.97
C MET A 157 -2.10 7.02 -18.02
N VAL A 158 -1.05 7.32 -17.24
CA VAL A 158 -0.54 6.39 -16.22
C VAL A 158 -1.59 6.12 -15.14
N ALA A 159 -2.36 7.12 -14.70
CA ALA A 159 -3.44 6.90 -13.74
C ALA A 159 -4.55 5.98 -14.29
N LEU A 160 -4.88 6.10 -15.58
CA LEU A 160 -5.80 5.19 -16.26
C LEU A 160 -5.22 3.77 -16.35
N ASP A 161 -3.93 3.63 -16.66
CA ASP A 161 -3.25 2.34 -16.70
C ASP A 161 -3.21 1.66 -15.33
N ILE A 162 -2.91 2.42 -14.26
CA ILE A 162 -2.98 1.93 -12.87
C ILE A 162 -4.42 1.53 -12.53
N GLY A 163 -5.42 2.32 -12.94
CA GLY A 163 -6.83 1.99 -12.77
C GLY A 163 -7.23 0.70 -13.48
N ALA A 164 -6.72 0.48 -14.69
CA ALA A 164 -6.91 -0.77 -15.43
C ALA A 164 -6.29 -1.96 -14.67
N ILE A 165 -5.05 -1.84 -14.19
CA ILE A 165 -4.42 -2.90 -13.36
C ILE A 165 -5.25 -3.19 -12.10
N LYS A 166 -5.73 -2.15 -11.41
CA LYS A 166 -6.55 -2.28 -10.18
C LYS A 166 -7.95 -2.85 -10.45
N ALA A 167 -8.39 -2.99 -11.69
CA ALA A 167 -9.66 -3.64 -12.02
C ALA A 167 -9.62 -5.16 -11.76
N GLY A 168 -8.44 -5.76 -11.84
CA GLY A 168 -8.19 -7.15 -11.45
C GLY A 168 -7.90 -7.28 -9.94
N THR A 169 -8.20 -8.45 -9.36
CA THR A 169 -8.00 -8.68 -7.91
C THR A 169 -6.53 -8.76 -7.56
N GLY A 170 -5.74 -9.48 -8.35
CA GLY A 170 -4.30 -9.61 -8.24
C GLY A 170 -3.59 -8.30 -8.58
N GLY A 171 -4.03 -7.60 -9.63
CA GLY A 171 -3.51 -6.27 -9.97
C GLY A 171 -3.76 -5.24 -8.86
N ALA A 172 -4.97 -5.20 -8.28
CA ALA A 172 -5.26 -4.36 -7.13
C ALA A 172 -4.38 -4.69 -5.91
N ALA A 173 -4.18 -5.98 -5.63
CA ALA A 173 -3.32 -6.42 -4.54
C ALA A 173 -1.84 -6.04 -4.77
N LEU A 174 -1.35 -6.13 -6.00
CA LEU A 174 0.00 -5.68 -6.38
C LEU A 174 0.16 -4.18 -6.12
N VAL A 175 -0.73 -3.36 -6.69
CA VAL A 175 -0.64 -1.90 -6.53
C VAL A 175 -0.74 -1.51 -5.06
N ASN A 176 -1.61 -2.16 -4.28
CA ASN A 176 -1.71 -1.91 -2.84
C ASN A 176 -0.42 -2.25 -2.07
N ARG A 177 0.34 -3.28 -2.48
CA ARG A 177 1.63 -3.62 -1.85
C ARG A 177 2.70 -2.58 -2.19
N LEU A 178 2.70 -2.08 -3.42
CA LEU A 178 3.61 -1.00 -3.84
C LEU A 178 3.28 0.31 -3.12
N GLU A 179 2.00 0.70 -3.06
CA GLU A 179 1.53 1.90 -2.36
C GLU A 179 1.87 1.84 -0.85
N LYS A 180 1.72 0.68 -0.20
CA LYS A 180 1.99 0.51 1.25
C LYS A 180 3.45 0.23 1.61
N SER A 181 4.35 0.22 0.63
CA SER A 181 5.75 -0.09 0.86
C SER A 181 6.46 0.98 1.69
N GLU A 182 7.48 0.60 2.47
CA GLU A 182 8.41 1.55 3.08
C GLU A 182 9.36 2.19 2.05
N HIS A 183 9.27 1.78 0.78
CA HIS A 183 10.05 2.28 -0.35
C HIS A 183 9.17 3.04 -1.34
N VAL A 184 9.78 3.98 -2.04
CA VAL A 184 9.10 4.84 -3.02
C VAL A 184 9.20 4.23 -4.41
N ILE A 185 8.08 4.21 -5.12
CA ILE A 185 8.05 3.86 -6.54
C ILE A 185 7.80 5.14 -7.35
N THR A 186 8.74 5.48 -8.23
CA THR A 186 8.64 6.65 -9.11
C THR A 186 8.48 6.22 -10.56
N ILE A 187 7.33 6.53 -11.15
CA ILE A 187 7.03 6.36 -12.58
C ILE A 187 7.43 7.64 -13.30
N GLN A 188 8.34 7.54 -14.27
CA GLN A 188 8.85 8.67 -15.04
C GLN A 188 8.61 8.45 -16.53
N GLU A 189 8.09 9.50 -17.18
CA GLU A 189 7.89 9.55 -18.63
C GLU A 189 9.20 9.30 -19.38
N THR A 190 9.14 8.42 -20.37
CA THR A 190 10.21 8.15 -21.33
C THR A 190 9.63 7.90 -22.71
N VAL A 191 10.47 8.04 -23.75
CA VAL A 191 10.13 7.76 -25.16
C VAL A 191 11.05 6.69 -25.76
N GLN A 192 11.92 6.09 -24.95
CA GLN A 192 12.90 5.09 -25.40
C GLN A 192 12.39 3.68 -25.12
N GLU A 193 12.65 3.20 -23.89
CA GLU A 193 12.35 1.85 -23.45
C GLU A 193 11.70 1.90 -22.08
N ASN A 194 10.77 0.97 -21.86
CA ASN A 194 10.24 0.71 -20.53
C ASN A 194 11.31 -0.05 -19.75
N LYS A 195 11.63 0.43 -18.55
CA LYS A 195 12.55 -0.27 -17.66
C LYS A 195 12.37 0.18 -16.22
N THR A 196 12.70 -0.71 -15.30
CA THR A 196 12.72 -0.41 -13.88
C THR A 196 14.12 -0.56 -13.32
N ALA A 197 14.54 0.40 -12.49
CA ALA A 197 15.85 0.41 -11.85
C ALA A 197 15.75 0.71 -10.35
N PRO A 198 16.57 0.06 -9.51
CA PRO A 198 16.59 0.35 -8.08
C PRO A 198 17.36 1.64 -7.78
N SER A 199 17.06 2.27 -6.64
CA SER A 199 17.83 3.41 -6.13
C SER A 199 19.13 3.00 -5.43
N SER A 200 19.23 1.74 -4.98
CA SER A 200 20.43 1.18 -4.34
C SER A 200 20.55 -0.33 -4.54
N TRP A 201 21.71 -0.90 -4.24
CA TRP A 201 21.93 -2.35 -4.27
C TRP A 201 21.25 -3.11 -3.11
N ASP A 202 20.67 -2.39 -2.13
CA ASP A 202 19.84 -3.03 -1.09
C ASP A 202 18.59 -3.70 -1.69
N ALA A 203 18.24 -3.40 -2.94
CA ALA A 203 17.27 -4.14 -3.75
C ALA A 203 17.54 -5.66 -3.83
N GLN A 204 18.77 -6.10 -3.60
CA GLN A 204 19.18 -7.51 -3.60
C GLN A 204 19.36 -8.08 -2.18
N VAL A 205 19.15 -7.27 -1.15
CA VAL A 205 19.37 -7.64 0.25
C VAL A 205 18.03 -7.95 0.91
N PRO A 206 17.74 -9.23 1.25
CA PRO A 206 16.46 -9.62 1.82
C PRO A 206 16.12 -8.83 3.08
N GLY A 207 14.92 -8.26 3.11
CA GLY A 207 14.42 -7.46 4.24
C GLY A 207 14.97 -6.04 4.33
N ARG A 208 15.74 -5.57 3.34
CA ARG A 208 16.11 -4.15 3.22
C ARG A 208 15.39 -3.45 2.09
N GLY A 209 15.48 -3.98 0.87
CA GLY A 209 14.87 -3.37 -0.31
C GLY A 209 15.45 -2.01 -0.72
N SER A 210 14.94 -1.45 -1.81
CA SER A 210 15.24 -0.09 -2.24
C SER A 210 14.02 0.57 -2.87
N ASP A 211 14.09 1.90 -3.03
CA ASP A 211 13.17 2.60 -3.92
C ASP A 211 13.33 2.09 -5.37
N ALA A 212 12.28 2.23 -6.17
CA ALA A 212 12.24 1.77 -7.54
C ALA A 212 11.88 2.93 -8.49
N LYS A 213 12.59 3.03 -9.59
CA LYS A 213 12.33 3.99 -10.67
C LYS A 213 11.88 3.27 -11.92
N VAL A 214 10.61 3.44 -12.27
CA VAL A 214 9.96 2.91 -13.46
C VAL A 214 10.02 3.97 -14.55
N LEU A 215 10.81 3.77 -15.59
CA LEU A 215 10.74 4.55 -16.82
C LEU A 215 9.69 3.91 -17.71
N PHE A 216 8.64 4.66 -18.07
CA PHE A 216 7.50 4.11 -18.79
C PHE A 216 7.02 5.02 -19.93
N ASP A 217 6.84 4.42 -21.10
CA ASP A 217 6.20 5.02 -22.26
C ASP A 217 4.77 4.47 -22.38
N THR A 218 3.80 5.36 -22.16
CA THR A 218 2.36 5.07 -22.29
C THR A 218 1.94 4.76 -23.73
N ASN A 219 2.77 5.10 -24.72
CA ASN A 219 2.53 4.79 -26.13
C ASN A 219 3.21 3.50 -26.58
N SER A 220 3.98 2.85 -25.71
CA SER A 220 4.65 1.59 -26.04
C SER A 220 3.64 0.44 -26.06
N LEU A 221 3.18 0.14 -27.27
CA LEU A 221 2.23 -0.94 -27.56
C LEU A 221 2.93 -2.27 -27.88
N LEU A 222 4.26 -2.32 -27.86
CA LEU A 222 5.03 -3.51 -28.20
C LEU A 222 5.64 -4.15 -26.96
N GLY A 223 5.64 -5.48 -26.94
CA GLY A 223 6.30 -6.30 -25.96
C GLY A 223 6.87 -7.58 -26.56
N GLY A 224 7.19 -8.52 -25.67
CA GLY A 224 7.47 -9.90 -26.02
C GLY A 224 6.23 -10.61 -26.58
N THR A 225 6.48 -11.74 -27.23
CA THR A 225 5.47 -12.47 -27.99
C THR A 225 4.50 -13.21 -27.06
N ASP A 226 3.21 -13.04 -27.31
CA ASP A 226 2.17 -13.80 -26.63
C ASP A 226 2.03 -15.23 -27.18
N THR A 227 1.17 -16.04 -26.55
CA THR A 227 0.89 -17.43 -26.97
C THR A 227 0.34 -17.55 -28.40
N GLU A 228 -0.07 -16.44 -29.01
CA GLU A 228 -0.59 -16.39 -30.38
C GLU A 228 0.39 -15.79 -31.37
N GLY A 229 1.64 -15.53 -30.97
CA GLY A 229 2.65 -14.96 -31.85
C GLY A 229 2.59 -13.44 -31.99
N ARG A 230 1.73 -12.75 -31.23
CA ARG A 230 1.53 -11.30 -31.33
C ARG A 230 2.41 -10.56 -30.33
N ARG A 231 2.97 -9.43 -30.77
CA ARG A 231 3.80 -8.54 -29.93
C ARG A 231 3.04 -7.32 -29.40
N ALA A 232 1.83 -7.09 -29.91
CA ALA A 232 0.99 -5.98 -29.50
C ALA A 232 0.43 -6.24 -28.08
N ARG A 233 0.53 -5.24 -27.21
CA ARG A 233 -0.01 -5.28 -25.85
C ARG A 233 -0.60 -3.93 -25.46
N PRO A 234 -1.62 -3.90 -24.59
CA PRO A 234 -2.06 -2.67 -23.95
C PRO A 234 -0.95 -2.05 -23.07
N PRO A 235 -0.91 -0.71 -22.92
CA PRO A 235 0.10 -0.04 -22.08
C PRO A 235 0.09 -0.53 -20.62
N TYR A 236 -1.07 -0.63 -19.99
CA TYR A 236 -1.22 -1.13 -18.61
C TYR A 236 -0.60 -2.52 -18.36
N VAL A 237 -0.54 -3.38 -19.39
CA VAL A 237 0.11 -4.70 -19.28
C VAL A 237 1.63 -4.55 -19.16
N GLY A 238 2.23 -3.57 -19.86
CA GLY A 238 3.65 -3.26 -19.66
C GLY A 238 3.91 -2.55 -18.35
N LEU A 239 3.00 -1.67 -17.91
CA LEU A 239 3.16 -1.04 -16.61
C LEU A 239 3.13 -2.09 -15.47
N ALA A 240 2.25 -3.09 -15.58
CA ALA A 240 2.22 -4.22 -14.65
C ALA A 240 3.52 -5.03 -14.64
N HIS A 241 4.15 -5.20 -15.81
CA HIS A 241 5.45 -5.84 -15.91
C HIS A 241 6.52 -5.06 -15.12
N GLU A 242 6.59 -3.74 -15.31
CA GLU A 242 7.51 -2.87 -14.56
C GLU A 242 7.22 -2.88 -13.05
N PHE A 243 5.95 -2.98 -12.66
CA PHE A 243 5.56 -3.14 -11.26
C PHE A 243 6.04 -4.45 -10.64
N GLY A 244 6.18 -5.52 -11.43
CA GLY A 244 6.81 -6.76 -10.98
C GLY A 244 8.27 -6.54 -10.56
N HIS A 245 9.04 -5.81 -11.36
CA HIS A 245 10.41 -5.44 -11.01
C HIS A 245 10.45 -4.54 -9.77
N ALA A 246 9.58 -3.53 -9.72
CA ALA A 246 9.50 -2.65 -8.56
C ALA A 246 9.19 -3.42 -7.28
N GLU A 247 8.29 -4.41 -7.34
CA GLU A 247 7.94 -5.26 -6.21
C GLU A 247 9.14 -6.09 -5.70
N GLU A 248 9.96 -6.64 -6.59
CA GLU A 248 11.16 -7.37 -6.15
C GLU A 248 12.19 -6.44 -5.50
N MET A 249 12.35 -5.23 -6.04
CA MET A 249 13.29 -4.24 -5.53
C MET A 249 12.91 -3.76 -4.13
N ILE A 250 11.63 -3.44 -3.88
CA ILE A 250 11.18 -3.01 -2.55
C ILE A 250 11.26 -4.14 -1.51
N ASN A 251 11.22 -5.39 -1.93
CA ASN A 251 11.31 -6.54 -1.02
C ASN A 251 12.75 -7.02 -0.80
N GLY A 252 13.73 -6.44 -1.51
CA GLY A 252 15.13 -6.85 -1.39
C GLY A 252 15.42 -8.20 -2.01
N VAL A 253 14.62 -8.63 -3.00
CA VAL A 253 14.75 -9.94 -3.66
C VAL A 253 15.07 -9.84 -5.15
N TRP A 254 15.38 -8.64 -5.63
CA TRP A 254 15.70 -8.39 -7.04
C TRP A 254 16.97 -9.14 -7.44
N LYS A 255 16.91 -9.82 -8.59
CA LYS A 255 18.01 -10.62 -9.15
C LYS A 255 18.25 -10.25 -10.60
N THR A 256 19.51 -10.23 -10.99
CA THR A 256 19.98 -9.72 -12.29
C THR A 256 20.41 -10.84 -13.23
N ASN A 257 20.92 -10.48 -14.40
CA ASN A 257 21.44 -11.41 -15.40
C ASN A 257 22.58 -12.28 -14.85
N ASN A 258 23.34 -11.79 -13.86
CA ASN A 258 24.40 -12.56 -13.21
C ASN A 258 23.87 -13.74 -12.38
N ASP A 259 22.57 -13.73 -12.08
CA ASP A 259 21.88 -14.76 -11.30
C ASP A 259 21.13 -15.77 -12.21
N ALA A 260 21.20 -15.58 -13.54
CA ALA A 260 20.60 -16.49 -14.51
C ALA A 260 21.55 -17.66 -14.83
N PRO A 261 21.03 -18.87 -15.14
CA PRO A 261 21.81 -19.90 -15.82
C PRO A 261 22.41 -19.35 -17.13
N PRO A 262 23.58 -19.84 -17.60
CA PRO A 262 24.16 -19.41 -18.86
C PRO A 262 23.16 -19.51 -20.03
N GLY A 263 22.87 -18.38 -20.69
CA GLY A 263 21.89 -18.29 -21.77
C GLY A 263 20.41 -18.25 -21.33
N GLY A 264 20.15 -18.21 -20.02
CA GLY A 264 18.81 -18.18 -19.44
C GLY A 264 18.23 -16.77 -19.26
N THR A 265 16.91 -16.71 -19.12
CA THR A 265 16.18 -15.48 -18.79
C THR A 265 16.51 -15.04 -17.35
N PRO A 266 16.76 -13.75 -17.10
CA PRO A 266 17.00 -13.24 -15.75
C PRO A 266 15.85 -13.59 -14.80
N PRO A 267 16.11 -13.98 -13.53
CA PRO A 267 15.03 -14.34 -12.61
C PRO A 267 13.99 -13.23 -12.40
N SER A 268 14.42 -11.97 -12.42
CA SER A 268 13.52 -10.81 -12.29
C SER A 268 12.56 -10.67 -13.47
N GLU A 269 13.02 -10.93 -14.70
CA GLU A 269 12.17 -10.95 -15.89
C GLU A 269 11.12 -12.07 -15.79
N VAL A 270 11.49 -13.24 -15.24
CA VAL A 270 10.55 -14.33 -15.00
C VAL A 270 9.47 -13.93 -13.98
N TYR A 271 9.83 -13.19 -12.93
CA TYR A 271 8.87 -12.69 -11.96
C TYR A 271 7.94 -11.64 -12.57
N SER A 272 8.48 -10.63 -13.24
CA SER A 272 7.70 -9.60 -13.92
C SER A 272 6.75 -10.17 -14.97
N MET A 273 7.16 -11.22 -15.69
CA MET A 273 6.27 -11.96 -16.59
C MET A 273 5.12 -12.66 -15.87
N LYS A 274 5.34 -13.21 -14.67
CA LYS A 274 4.25 -13.81 -13.87
C LYS A 274 3.23 -12.74 -13.46
N VAL A 275 3.71 -11.56 -13.08
CA VAL A 275 2.86 -10.41 -12.75
C VAL A 275 2.09 -9.94 -14.00
N GLU A 276 2.77 -9.82 -15.13
CA GLU A 276 2.16 -9.47 -16.43
C GLU A 276 1.07 -10.49 -16.82
N ASN A 277 1.36 -11.79 -16.74
CA ASN A 277 0.40 -12.85 -17.10
C ASN A 277 -0.77 -12.93 -16.13
N MET A 278 -0.54 -12.60 -14.85
CA MET A 278 -1.63 -12.43 -13.89
C MET A 278 -2.60 -11.32 -14.35
N VAL A 279 -2.09 -10.13 -14.70
CA VAL A 279 -2.93 -9.05 -15.22
C VAL A 279 -3.57 -9.43 -16.57
N ARG A 280 -2.85 -10.08 -17.49
CA ARG A 280 -3.43 -10.55 -18.76
C ARG A 280 -4.62 -11.48 -18.54
N ARG A 281 -4.50 -12.45 -17.64
CA ARG A 281 -5.61 -13.37 -17.29
C ARG A 281 -6.82 -12.63 -16.75
N GLU A 282 -6.61 -11.67 -15.86
CA GLU A 282 -7.70 -10.88 -15.26
C GLU A 282 -8.44 -10.04 -16.30
N HIS A 283 -7.79 -9.71 -17.42
CA HIS A 283 -8.35 -8.93 -18.51
C HIS A 283 -8.71 -9.75 -19.76
N GLY A 284 -8.65 -11.09 -19.69
CA GLY A 284 -9.00 -11.98 -20.81
C GLY A 284 -8.05 -11.85 -22.01
N LEU A 285 -6.80 -11.48 -21.79
CA LEU A 285 -5.77 -11.36 -22.82
C LEU A 285 -4.91 -12.64 -22.90
N PRO A 286 -4.37 -12.98 -24.09
CA PRO A 286 -3.42 -14.08 -24.22
C PRO A 286 -2.18 -13.84 -23.36
N GLU A 287 -1.67 -14.92 -22.75
CA GLU A 287 -0.48 -14.86 -21.89
C GLU A 287 0.79 -14.65 -22.72
N ARG A 288 1.80 -14.03 -22.11
CA ARG A 288 3.14 -13.95 -22.68
C ARG A 288 3.83 -15.31 -22.57
N ALA A 289 4.36 -15.80 -23.70
CA ALA A 289 5.03 -17.09 -23.78
C ALA A 289 6.55 -17.02 -23.56
N SER A 290 7.21 -15.95 -24.02
CA SER A 290 8.67 -15.77 -23.88
C SER A 290 9.09 -14.30 -23.93
N TYR A 291 10.28 -14.01 -23.41
CA TYR A 291 10.96 -12.71 -23.52
C TYR A 291 11.88 -12.63 -24.76
N TYR A 292 12.51 -13.75 -25.14
CA TYR A 292 13.40 -13.84 -26.29
C TYR A 292 12.78 -14.73 -27.36
N GLU A 293 12.94 -14.39 -28.63
CA GLU A 293 12.80 -15.37 -29.71
C GLU A 293 13.70 -16.56 -29.34
N LYS A 294 13.16 -17.78 -29.42
CA LYS A 294 14.03 -18.97 -29.39
C LYS A 294 15.03 -18.78 -30.52
N ASP A 295 16.30 -18.53 -30.20
CA ASP A 295 17.34 -18.61 -31.22
C ASP A 295 17.47 -20.08 -31.58
N GLU A 296 16.86 -20.48 -32.70
CA GLU A 296 16.90 -21.86 -33.23
C GLU A 296 18.33 -22.32 -33.56
N ARG A 297 19.36 -21.49 -33.35
CA ARG A 297 20.77 -21.80 -33.63
C ARG A 297 21.57 -22.34 -32.45
N ASN A 298 20.99 -22.44 -31.25
CA ASN A 298 21.66 -23.02 -30.09
C ASN A 298 20.75 -24.02 -29.35
N GLU A 299 20.60 -25.22 -29.91
CA GLU A 299 20.39 -26.43 -29.12
C GLU A 299 21.55 -27.40 -29.38
N PRO A 300 21.99 -28.19 -28.38
CA PRO A 300 23.03 -29.22 -28.56
C PRO A 300 22.57 -30.37 -29.47
#